data_AF-A0A2D6E1R0-F1
#
_entry.id   AF-A0A2D6E1R0-F1
#
_cell.length_a   1.000
_cell.length_b   1.000
_cell.length_c   1.000
_cell.angle_alpha   90.00
_cell.angle_beta   90.00
_cell.angle_gamma   90.00
#
_symmetry.space_group_name_H-M   'P 1'
#
loop_
_entity.id
_entity.type
_entity.pdbx_description
1 polymer ?
#
loop_
_entity_poly.entity_id
_entity_poly.type
_entity_poly.pdbx_seq_one_letter_code
_entity_poly.pdbx_strand_id
1 'polypeptide(L)'
;MNNRRTSAKRKLLPKKVLAECYELQTLGVPLTKVIRDKELNITRSLLAKLLKYYKIIDDYGPGNAVIAVRKSLFPDWLVETKEQVQTNPDGWYYVGYFPKGQWHYDN
;
A
#
# COMPACT_ATOMS: atom_id res chain seq x y z
N MET A 1 14.52 11.88 -18.08
CA MET A 1 14.13 10.61 -17.41
C MET A 1 12.79 10.16 -17.98
N ASN A 2 12.70 8.95 -18.55
CA ASN A 2 11.44 8.41 -19.05
C ASN A 2 10.51 8.09 -17.87
N ASN A 3 9.56 8.98 -17.61
CA ASN A 3 8.51 8.78 -16.61
C ASN A 3 7.51 7.73 -17.13
N ARG A 4 7.82 6.45 -16.97
CA ARG A 4 6.89 5.36 -17.29
C ARG A 4 5.63 5.48 -16.41
N ARG A 5 4.54 5.94 -17.00
CA ARG A 5 3.18 5.78 -16.47
C ARG A 5 2.86 4.29 -16.45
N THR A 6 2.47 3.76 -15.29
CA THR A 6 2.01 2.38 -15.21
C THR A 6 0.53 2.34 -15.51
N SER A 7 0.10 1.58 -16.53
CA SER A 7 -1.32 1.32 -16.82
C SER A 7 -1.96 0.34 -15.82
N ALA A 8 -1.14 -0.47 -15.16
CA ALA A 8 -1.61 -1.45 -14.18
C ALA A 8 -2.18 -0.76 -12.94
N LYS A 9 -3.47 -1.00 -12.67
CA LYS A 9 -4.11 -0.56 -11.43
C LYS A 9 -3.49 -1.27 -10.23
N ARG A 10 -3.18 -0.52 -9.17
CA ARG A 10 -2.60 -1.03 -7.92
C ARG A 10 -3.69 -1.23 -6.88
N LYS A 11 -3.63 -2.37 -6.19
CA LYS A 11 -4.41 -2.64 -4.98
C LYS A 11 -3.63 -2.21 -3.75
N LEU A 12 -4.24 -1.38 -2.90
CA LEU A 12 -3.69 -0.90 -1.63
C LEU A 12 -4.67 -1.18 -0.48
N LEU A 13 -4.17 -1.08 0.74
CA LEU A 13 -4.94 -1.21 1.98
C LEU A 13 -4.93 0.13 2.72
N PRO A 14 -6.06 0.60 3.28
CA PRO A 14 -6.07 1.76 4.16
C PRO A 14 -5.07 1.59 5.30
N LYS A 15 -4.54 2.72 5.80
CA LYS A 15 -3.48 2.74 6.83
C LYS A 15 -3.83 1.88 8.04
N LYS A 16 -5.06 2.00 8.55
CA LYS A 16 -5.54 1.24 9.71
C LYS A 16 -5.50 -0.27 9.44
N VAL A 17 -6.04 -0.72 8.31
CA VAL A 17 -6.06 -2.15 7.94
C VAL A 17 -4.63 -2.68 7.79
N LEU A 18 -3.75 -1.92 7.14
CA LEU A 18 -2.36 -2.34 6.95
C LEU A 18 -1.59 -2.41 8.28
N ALA A 19 -1.85 -1.48 9.21
CA ALA A 19 -1.27 -1.49 10.56
C ALA A 19 -1.72 -2.72 11.36
N GLU A 20 -3.02 -3.03 11.36
CA GLU A 20 -3.55 -4.22 12.03
C GLU A 20 -2.98 -5.52 11.44
N CYS A 21 -2.81 -5.58 10.11
CA CYS A 21 -2.16 -6.72 9.46
C CYS A 21 -0.69 -6.85 9.85
N TYR A 22 0.01 -5.72 10.00
CA TYR A 22 1.41 -5.70 10.43
C TYR A 22 1.56 -6.19 11.87
N GLU A 23 0.71 -5.72 12.78
CA GLU A 23 0.68 -6.17 14.18
C GLU A 23 0.42 -7.69 14.30
N LEU A 24 -0.57 -8.22 13.57
CA LEU A 24 -0.82 -9.66 13.57
C LEU A 24 0.39 -10.45 13.03
N GLN A 25 1.07 -9.92 12.02
CA GLN A 25 2.25 -10.55 11.45
C GLN A 25 3.46 -10.51 12.40
N THR A 26 3.66 -9.42 13.15
CA THR A 26 4.72 -9.34 14.17
C THR A 26 4.46 -10.27 15.36
N LEU A 27 3.20 -10.57 15.66
CA LEU A 27 2.79 -11.61 16.61
C LEU A 27 2.93 -13.04 16.08
N GLY A 28 3.43 -13.22 14.85
CA GLY A 28 3.65 -14.54 14.25
C GLY A 28 2.42 -15.16 13.59
N VAL A 29 1.32 -14.40 13.41
CA VAL A 29 0.14 -14.91 12.70
C VAL A 29 0.47 -15.09 11.22
N PRO A 30 0.23 -16.28 10.62
CA PRO A 30 0.47 -16.50 9.21
C PRO A 30 -0.38 -15.57 8.32
N LEU A 31 0.23 -15.01 7.26
CA LEU A 31 -0.47 -14.09 6.34
C LEU A 31 -1.72 -14.69 5.70
N THR A 32 -1.75 -16.00 5.47
CA THR A 32 -2.95 -16.69 4.95
C THR A 32 -4.11 -16.63 5.94
N LYS A 33 -3.84 -16.73 7.24
CA LYS A 33 -4.82 -16.57 8.31
C LYS A 33 -5.27 -15.12 8.40
N VAL A 34 -4.35 -14.15 8.34
CA VAL A 34 -4.70 -12.71 8.32
C VAL A 34 -5.64 -12.38 7.16
N ILE A 35 -5.32 -12.83 5.94
CA ILE A 35 -6.14 -12.59 4.74
C ILE A 35 -7.54 -13.16 4.91
N ARG A 36 -7.66 -14.39 5.42
CA ARG A 36 -8.95 -15.04 5.62
C ARG A 36 -9.76 -14.37 6.72
N ASP A 37 -9.17 -14.18 7.89
CA ASP A 37 -9.89 -13.70 9.08
C ASP A 37 -10.31 -12.22 8.94
N LYS A 38 -9.61 -11.45 8.10
CA LYS A 38 -9.99 -10.06 7.74
C LYS A 38 -10.73 -9.94 6.41
N GLU A 39 -11.01 -11.05 5.73
CA GLU A 39 -11.71 -11.07 4.44
C GLU A 39 -11.05 -10.19 3.36
N LEU A 40 -9.71 -10.15 3.32
CA LEU A 40 -8.96 -9.29 2.41
C LEU A 40 -8.94 -9.85 1.00
N ASN A 41 -9.49 -9.12 0.03
CA ASN A 41 -9.45 -9.47 -1.39
C ASN A 41 -8.08 -9.17 -2.06
N ILE A 42 -7.02 -9.80 -1.54
CA ILE A 42 -5.64 -9.60 -1.97
C ILE A 42 -4.82 -10.90 -1.90
N THR A 43 -3.79 -11.02 -2.74
CA THR A 43 -2.91 -12.19 -2.68
C THR A 43 -1.92 -12.09 -1.51
N ARG A 44 -1.50 -13.25 -0.99
CA ARG A 44 -0.45 -13.34 0.04
C ARG A 44 0.83 -12.58 -0.35
N SER A 45 1.24 -12.72 -1.60
CA SER A 45 2.45 -12.09 -2.12
C SER A 45 2.38 -10.57 -2.14
N LEU A 46 1.20 -10.01 -2.43
CA LEU A 46 1.00 -8.57 -2.44
C LEU A 46 0.91 -8.03 -1.00
N LEU A 47 0.17 -8.69 -0.11
CA LEU A 47 0.15 -8.31 1.31
C LEU A 47 1.57 -8.30 1.91
N ALA A 48 2.37 -9.35 1.66
CA ALA A 48 3.75 -9.42 2.14
C ALA A 48 4.61 -8.23 1.64
N LYS A 49 4.44 -7.83 0.36
CA LYS A 49 5.13 -6.65 -0.20
C LYS A 49 4.70 -5.36 0.48
N LEU A 50 3.39 -5.16 0.70
CA LEU A 50 2.87 -3.96 1.36
C LEU A 50 3.35 -3.86 2.81
N LEU A 51 3.36 -4.96 3.56
CA LEU A 51 3.89 -5.01 4.93
C LEU A 51 5.40 -4.72 4.98
N LYS A 52 6.17 -5.21 4.00
CA LYS A 52 7.60 -4.85 3.88
C LYS A 52 7.80 -3.34 3.72
N TYR A 53 6.96 -2.69 2.94
CA TYR A 53 7.02 -1.23 2.77
C TYR A 53 6.52 -0.48 4.00
N TYR A 54 5.51 -1.00 4.67
CA TYR A 54 5.01 -0.46 5.93
C TYR A 54 6.10 -0.48 7.01
N LYS A 55 6.83 -1.59 7.12
CA LYS A 55 7.98 -1.72 8.01
C LYS A 55 9.04 -0.64 7.79
N ILE A 56 9.31 -0.25 6.54
CA ILE A 56 10.24 0.85 6.24
C ILE A 56 9.74 2.18 6.84
N ILE A 57 8.43 2.41 6.83
CA ILE A 57 7.83 3.62 7.41
C ILE A 57 7.94 3.59 8.94
N ASP A 58 7.74 2.41 9.54
CA ASP A 58 7.75 2.19 10.99
C ASP A 58 9.16 2.28 11.58
N ASP A 59 10.15 1.66 10.94
CA ASP A 59 11.51 1.50 11.48
C ASP A 59 12.41 2.75 11.32
N TYR A 60 12.26 3.55 10.25
CA TYR A 60 13.31 4.50 9.80
C TYR A 60 13.04 5.99 10.06
N GLY A 61 11.93 6.36 10.73
CA GLY A 61 11.64 7.76 11.07
C GLY A 61 11.51 8.71 9.85
N PRO A 62 11.50 10.04 10.05
CA PRO A 62 11.30 11.00 8.96
C PRO A 62 12.56 11.17 8.11
N GLY A 63 12.55 10.57 6.90
CA GLY A 63 13.55 10.84 5.85
C GLY A 63 12.91 10.86 4.47
N ASN A 64 13.56 11.50 3.48
CA ASN A 64 13.01 11.66 2.12
C ASN A 64 12.54 10.33 1.49
N ALA A 65 13.30 9.26 1.69
CA ALA A 65 12.93 7.93 1.22
C ALA A 65 11.67 7.39 1.92
N VAL A 66 11.56 7.57 3.24
CA VAL A 66 10.38 7.15 4.03
C VAL A 66 9.14 7.95 3.63
N ILE A 67 9.29 9.26 3.37
CA ILE A 67 8.21 10.12 2.90
C ILE A 67 7.69 9.63 1.54
N ALA A 68 8.56 9.27 0.60
CA ALA A 68 8.16 8.73 -0.70
C ALA A 68 7.40 7.41 -0.58
N VAL A 69 7.86 6.50 0.29
CA VAL A 69 7.19 5.23 0.58
C VAL A 69 5.82 5.47 1.22
N ARG A 70 5.74 6.37 2.19
CA ARG A 70 4.50 6.76 2.87
C ARG A 70 3.47 7.31 1.88
N LYS A 71 3.85 8.27 1.03
CA LYS A 71 2.96 8.84 0.00
C LYS A 71 2.54 7.80 -1.04
N SER A 72 3.38 6.80 -1.31
CA SER A 72 3.06 5.73 -2.25
C SER A 72 2.06 4.73 -1.68
N LEU A 73 2.19 4.38 -0.39
CA LEU A 73 1.29 3.45 0.30
C LEU A 73 -0.03 4.09 0.70
N PHE A 74 -0.03 5.39 1.00
CA PHE A 74 -1.20 6.12 1.51
C PHE A 74 -1.46 7.37 0.67
N PRO A 75 -1.87 7.22 -0.59
CA PRO A 75 -2.29 8.35 -1.41
C PRO A 75 -3.60 8.97 -0.92
N ASP A 76 -3.84 10.22 -1.31
CA ASP A 76 -4.99 11.00 -0.85
C ASP A 76 -6.34 10.36 -1.24
N TRP A 77 -6.40 9.65 -2.38
CA TRP A 77 -7.60 8.92 -2.80
C TRP A 77 -7.88 7.68 -1.95
N LEU A 78 -6.87 7.13 -1.27
CA LEU A 78 -7.01 5.97 -0.40
C LEU A 78 -7.51 6.44 0.97
N VAL A 79 -8.75 6.89 0.98
CA VAL A 79 -9.46 7.31 2.20
C VAL A 79 -9.91 6.08 2.98
N GLU A 80 -10.19 6.25 4.27
CA GLU A 80 -10.90 5.27 5.10
C GLU A 80 -12.34 5.11 4.59
N THR A 81 -12.50 4.42 3.45
CA THR A 81 -13.80 3.94 2.97
C THR A 81 -14.17 2.66 3.72
N LYS A 82 -15.38 2.14 3.48
CA LYS A 82 -15.79 0.83 4.00
C LYS A 82 -14.97 -0.34 3.45
N GLU A 83 -14.27 -0.15 2.33
CA GLU A 83 -13.52 -1.22 1.67
C GLU A 83 -12.11 -1.36 2.27
N GLN A 84 -11.81 -2.58 2.74
CA GLN A 84 -10.50 -2.92 3.32
C GLN A 84 -9.38 -3.04 2.28
N VAL A 85 -9.73 -3.28 1.01
CA VAL A 85 -8.79 -3.36 -0.12
C VAL A 85 -9.36 -2.54 -1.25
N GLN A 86 -8.63 -1.52 -1.68
CA GLN A 86 -9.06 -0.60 -2.73
C GLN A 86 -8.10 -0.64 -3.90
N THR A 87 -8.65 -0.52 -5.10
CA THR A 87 -7.87 -0.32 -6.33
C THR A 87 -7.86 1.17 -6.64
N ASN A 88 -6.76 1.70 -7.20
CA ASN A 88 -6.76 3.13 -7.58
C ASN A 88 -7.95 3.43 -8.52
N PRO A 89 -8.71 4.51 -8.24
CA PRO A 89 -9.85 4.90 -9.04
C PRO A 89 -9.40 5.40 -10.42
N ASP A 90 -10.38 5.60 -11.31
CA ASP A 90 -10.12 6.22 -12.61
C ASP A 90 -9.60 7.66 -12.44
N GLY A 91 -8.84 8.14 -13.41
CA GLY A 91 -8.08 9.40 -13.33
C GLY A 91 -6.78 9.30 -12.51
N TRP A 92 -6.69 8.41 -11.52
CA TRP A 92 -5.47 8.21 -10.75
C TRP A 92 -4.50 7.22 -11.40
N TYR A 93 -3.23 7.58 -11.50
CA TYR A 93 -2.18 6.70 -12.02
C TYR A 93 -0.86 6.87 -11.26
N TYR A 94 0.01 5.85 -11.34
CA TYR A 94 1.30 5.84 -10.67
C TYR A 94 2.45 6.01 -11.66
N VAL A 95 3.34 6.97 -11.38
CA VAL A 95 4.52 7.30 -12.18
C VAL A 95 5.79 6.86 -11.46
N GLY A 96 6.64 6.12 -12.17
CA GLY A 96 7.90 5.60 -11.62
C GLY A 96 7.77 4.25 -10.91
N TYR A 97 8.81 3.87 -10.17
CA TYR A 97 8.90 2.57 -9.53
C TYR A 97 8.28 2.58 -8.14
N PHE A 98 7.30 1.70 -7.91
CA PHE A 98 6.69 1.56 -6.59
C PHE A 98 7.67 0.89 -5.61
N PRO A 99 7.81 1.38 -4.36
CA PRO A 99 7.07 2.46 -3.68
C PRO A 99 7.79 3.82 -3.65
N LYS A 100 8.69 4.10 -4.60
CA LYS A 100 9.51 5.34 -4.65
C LYS A 100 9.02 6.36 -5.69
N GLY A 101 7.99 6.01 -6.45
CA GLY A 101 7.33 6.88 -7.42
C GLY A 101 6.26 7.75 -6.77
N GLN A 102 5.37 8.28 -7.60
CA GLN A 102 4.35 9.25 -7.19
C GLN A 102 2.99 8.95 -7.83
N TRP A 103 1.93 9.32 -7.10
CA TRP A 103 0.57 9.30 -7.60
C TRP A 103 0.26 10.61 -8.32
N HIS A 104 -0.40 10.50 -9.47
CA HIS A 104 -0.87 11.62 -10.27
C HIS A 104 -2.35 11.43 -10.58
N TYR A 105 -3.04 12.55 -10.78
CA TYR A 105 -4.44 12.59 -11.18
C TYR A 105 -4.56 13.31 -12.53
N ASP A 106 -5.09 12.59 -13.53
CA ASP A 106 -5.55 13.12 -14.82
C ASP A 106 -7.07 13.33 -14.69
N ASN A 107 -7.54 14.55 -14.95
CA ASN A 107 -8.96 14.88 -15.03
C ASN A 107 -9.48 14.60 -16.44
#